data_AF-A0A7C1NTU2-F1
#
_entry.id   AF-A0A7C1NTU2-F1
#
_cell.length_a   1.000
_cell.length_b   1.000
_cell.length_c   1.000
_cell.angle_alpha   90.00
_cell.angle_beta   90.00
_cell.angle_gamma   90.00
#
_symmetry.space_group_name_H-M   'P 1'
#
loop_
_entity.id
_entity.type
_entity.pdbx_description
1 polymer ?
#
loop_
_entity_poly.entity_id
_entity_poly.type
_entity_poly.pdbx_seq_one_letter_code
_entity_poly.pdbx_strand_id
1 'polypeptide(L)'
;DVANEAIAGIREVGADNLILVPGTSWTGAHSWFGDWYGGANAEVLLSIKDPANNYAFEIHQYFDDDFSGTLNNCSRAADAVDAISEVGDWLKKTGQRGFLGEFGVPGTPECTAVLTEVVKLLDEDKSSWIGWTYWAAGDWWPETEELNIQPTKNGDRPQLSSLTPVLNDFLGASEGCPGLERP
;
A
#
# COMPACT_ATOMS: atom_id res chain seq x y z
N ASP A 1 -10.33 18.20 5.75
CA ASP A 1 -10.87 18.55 7.08
C ASP A 1 -10.95 17.35 8.03
N VAL A 2 -11.75 16.32 7.76
CA VAL A 2 -11.96 15.18 8.69
C VAL A 2 -10.67 14.46 9.13
N ALA A 3 -9.74 14.17 8.21
CA ALA A 3 -8.47 13.52 8.57
C ALA A 3 -7.63 14.33 9.57
N ASN A 4 -7.60 15.66 9.43
CA ASN A 4 -6.88 16.55 10.35
C ASN A 4 -7.54 16.58 11.73
N GLU A 5 -8.87 16.49 11.80
CA GLU A 5 -9.59 16.41 13.08
C GLU A 5 -9.28 15.09 13.81
N ALA A 6 -9.24 13.96 13.08
CA ALA A 6 -8.86 12.67 13.65
C ALA A 6 -7.42 12.68 14.16
N ILE A 7 -6.47 13.21 13.38
CA ILE A 7 -5.08 13.39 13.79
C ILE A 7 -5.00 14.24 15.06
N ALA A 8 -5.69 15.39 15.09
CA ALA A 8 -5.69 16.27 16.26
C ALA A 8 -6.19 15.55 17.52
N GLY A 9 -7.28 14.78 17.42
CA GLY A 9 -7.81 13.99 18.54
C GLY A 9 -6.84 12.91 19.04
N ILE A 10 -6.14 12.22 18.12
CA ILE A 10 -5.08 11.25 18.48
C ILE A 10 -3.93 11.96 19.22
N ARG A 11 -3.51 13.14 18.75
CA ARG A 11 -2.41 13.88 19.38
C ARG A 11 -2.82 14.54 20.70
N GLU A 12 -4.08 14.92 20.88
CA GLU A 12 -4.59 15.51 22.12
C GLU A 12 -4.42 14.59 23.33
N VAL A 13 -4.55 13.27 23.14
CA VAL A 13 -4.31 12.27 24.20
C VAL A 13 -2.83 11.93 24.40
N GLY A 14 -1.92 12.61 23.71
CA GLY A 14 -0.47 12.43 23.83
C GLY A 14 0.11 11.23 23.08
N ALA A 15 -0.64 10.62 22.15
CA ALA A 15 -0.15 9.52 21.35
C ALA A 15 0.81 9.99 20.25
N ASP A 16 1.94 9.31 20.10
CA ASP A 16 3.02 9.66 19.17
C ASP A 16 3.30 8.56 18.12
N ASN A 17 2.38 7.60 18.03
CA ASN A 17 2.40 6.51 17.06
C ASN A 17 2.32 7.05 15.62
N LEU A 18 2.84 6.27 14.67
CA LEU A 18 2.65 6.51 13.23
C LEU A 18 1.14 6.49 12.91
N ILE A 19 0.67 7.45 12.11
CA ILE A 19 -0.69 7.48 11.58
C ILE A 19 -0.65 7.21 10.07
N LEU A 20 -1.41 6.23 9.60
CA LEU A 20 -1.63 6.02 8.17
C LEU A 20 -2.87 6.81 7.75
N VAL A 21 -2.73 7.68 6.75
CA VAL A 21 -3.76 8.64 6.32
C VAL A 21 -4.22 8.30 4.91
N PRO A 22 -5.43 7.78 4.70
CA PRO A 22 -5.94 7.53 3.36
C PRO A 22 -6.47 8.81 2.70
N GLY A 23 -6.59 8.77 1.38
CA GLY A 23 -7.33 9.74 0.56
C GLY A 23 -8.79 9.36 0.33
N THR A 24 -9.41 10.00 -0.66
CA THR A 24 -10.70 9.59 -1.22
C THR A 24 -10.48 8.62 -2.40
N SER A 25 -11.54 8.23 -3.12
CA SER A 25 -11.48 7.28 -4.25
C SER A 25 -10.84 5.94 -3.86
N TRP A 26 -11.27 5.38 -2.72
CA TRP A 26 -10.70 4.15 -2.15
C TRP A 26 -9.17 4.21 -1.96
N THR A 27 -8.61 5.42 -1.83
CA THR A 27 -7.18 5.70 -1.69
C THR A 27 -6.30 5.01 -2.76
N GLY A 28 -6.87 4.78 -3.94
CA GLY A 28 -6.23 4.01 -5.00
C GLY A 28 -5.08 4.75 -5.67
N ALA A 29 -3.92 4.10 -5.85
CA ALA A 29 -2.78 4.68 -6.57
C ALA A 29 -3.17 5.10 -8.00
N HIS A 30 -3.94 4.24 -8.70
CA HIS A 30 -4.46 4.48 -10.06
C HIS A 30 -5.29 5.76 -10.22
N SER A 31 -5.81 6.33 -9.13
CA SER A 31 -6.66 7.53 -9.14
C SER A 31 -6.02 8.73 -8.43
N TRP A 32 -4.80 8.59 -7.91
CA TRP A 32 -4.19 9.53 -6.98
C TRP A 32 -4.12 10.98 -7.51
N PHE A 33 -3.90 11.11 -8.81
CA PHE A 33 -3.75 12.40 -9.50
C PHE A 33 -5.02 12.88 -10.19
N GLY A 34 -6.08 12.06 -10.24
CA GLY A 34 -7.32 12.43 -10.89
C GLY A 34 -8.17 13.34 -9.99
N ASP A 35 -8.90 14.28 -10.59
CA ASP A 35 -9.87 15.11 -9.86
C ASP A 35 -11.17 14.31 -9.62
N TRP A 36 -11.25 13.65 -8.46
CA TRP A 36 -12.38 12.82 -8.06
C TRP A 36 -12.88 13.22 -6.67
N TYR A 37 -14.19 13.14 -6.46
CA TYR A 37 -14.84 13.29 -5.15
C TYR A 37 -14.32 14.46 -4.29
N GLY A 38 -14.07 15.62 -4.92
CA GLY A 38 -13.65 16.84 -4.21
C GLY A 38 -12.19 17.24 -4.37
N GLY A 39 -11.43 16.57 -5.24
CA GLY A 39 -10.09 16.99 -5.67
C GLY A 39 -9.13 15.82 -5.85
N ALA A 40 -8.01 16.07 -6.53
CA ALA A 40 -6.94 15.07 -6.60
C ALA A 40 -6.30 14.85 -5.24
N ASN A 41 -6.14 13.58 -4.83
CA ASN A 41 -5.46 13.22 -3.58
C ASN A 41 -4.05 13.85 -3.52
N ALA A 42 -3.33 13.83 -4.65
CA ALA A 42 -2.00 14.44 -4.82
C ALA A 42 -1.92 15.95 -4.49
N GLU A 43 -3.05 16.67 -4.51
CA GLU A 43 -3.13 18.08 -4.16
C GLU A 43 -3.74 18.28 -2.78
N VAL A 44 -4.90 17.66 -2.54
CA VAL A 44 -5.69 17.87 -1.31
C VAL A 44 -4.95 17.38 -0.07
N LEU A 45 -4.26 16.23 -0.16
CA LEU A 45 -3.60 15.63 1.00
C LEU A 45 -2.33 16.36 1.44
N LEU A 46 -1.78 17.27 0.63
CA LEU A 46 -0.70 18.15 1.06
C LEU A 46 -1.12 19.14 2.15
N SER A 47 -2.42 19.24 2.44
CA SER A 47 -2.97 20.04 3.54
C SER A 47 -3.03 19.30 4.89
N ILE A 48 -2.58 18.04 4.95
CA ILE A 48 -2.53 17.27 6.21
C ILE A 48 -1.56 17.92 7.20
N LYS A 49 -1.97 17.96 8.46
CA LYS A 49 -1.23 18.58 9.57
C LYS A 49 -1.18 17.63 10.75
N ASP A 50 0.03 17.17 11.06
CA ASP A 50 0.31 16.39 12.25
C ASP A 50 1.36 17.12 13.11
N PRO A 51 1.01 17.60 14.33
CA PRO A 51 1.96 18.20 15.25
C PRO A 51 3.18 17.33 15.60
N ALA A 52 3.05 16.01 15.53
CA ALA A 52 4.14 15.07 15.77
C ALA A 52 4.98 14.78 14.52
N ASN A 53 4.53 15.24 13.34
CA ASN A 53 5.12 14.96 12.05
C ASN A 53 5.37 13.45 11.82
N ASN A 54 4.45 12.59 12.29
CA ASN A 54 4.62 11.14 12.26
C ASN A 54 3.42 10.46 11.58
N TYR A 55 3.29 10.70 10.28
CA TYR A 55 2.28 10.08 9.42
C TYR A 55 2.86 9.61 8.07
N ALA A 56 2.13 8.74 7.38
CA ALA A 56 2.35 8.36 5.99
C ALA A 56 0.99 8.22 5.29
N PHE A 57 0.94 8.38 3.97
CA PHE A 57 -0.27 8.18 3.20
C PHE A 57 -0.52 6.68 2.97
N GLU A 58 -1.70 6.21 3.36
CA GLU A 58 -2.14 4.84 3.07
C GLU A 58 -2.69 4.78 1.65
N ILE A 59 -2.13 3.91 0.82
CA ILE A 59 -2.48 3.77 -0.59
C ILE A 59 -2.85 2.33 -0.88
N HIS A 60 -3.88 2.11 -1.69
CA HIS A 60 -4.32 0.77 -2.11
C HIS A 60 -4.10 0.61 -3.62
N GLN A 61 -3.87 -0.62 -4.09
CA GLN A 61 -3.83 -0.90 -5.52
C GLN A 61 -4.14 -2.37 -5.85
N TYR A 62 -5.10 -2.58 -6.74
CA TYR A 62 -5.40 -3.90 -7.34
C TYR A 62 -5.07 -3.90 -8.84
N PHE A 63 -5.15 -5.04 -9.50
CA PHE A 63 -4.55 -5.25 -10.83
C PHE A 63 -5.58 -5.73 -11.87
N ASP A 64 -6.83 -5.92 -11.44
CA ASP A 64 -7.95 -6.29 -12.30
C ASP A 64 -8.46 -5.12 -13.13
N ASP A 65 -9.36 -5.42 -14.07
CA ASP A 65 -9.86 -4.49 -15.12
C ASP A 65 -10.22 -3.08 -14.63
N ASP A 66 -10.78 -2.99 -13.42
CA ASP A 66 -11.26 -1.76 -12.79
C ASP A 66 -10.56 -1.41 -11.45
N PHE A 67 -9.49 -2.12 -11.12
CA PHE A 67 -8.70 -1.93 -9.89
C PHE A 67 -9.49 -2.12 -8.58
N SER A 68 -10.60 -2.87 -8.61
CA SER A 68 -11.43 -3.11 -7.45
C SER A 68 -10.98 -4.28 -6.58
N GLY A 69 -10.15 -5.18 -7.12
CA GLY A 69 -9.75 -6.43 -6.45
C GLY A 69 -10.88 -7.46 -6.36
N THR A 70 -11.93 -7.32 -7.17
CA THR A 70 -13.12 -8.20 -7.11
C THR A 70 -13.17 -9.23 -8.23
N LEU A 71 -12.35 -9.05 -9.28
CA LEU A 71 -12.35 -9.93 -10.45
C LEU A 71 -11.17 -10.89 -10.42
N ASN A 72 -11.40 -12.10 -10.95
CA ASN A 72 -10.36 -13.12 -11.08
C ASN A 72 -9.49 -12.90 -12.33
N ASN A 73 -8.86 -11.74 -12.42
CA ASN A 73 -7.86 -11.42 -13.44
C ASN A 73 -6.83 -10.40 -12.93
N CYS A 74 -5.81 -10.12 -13.74
CA CYS A 74 -4.83 -9.06 -13.52
C CYS A 74 -4.53 -8.32 -14.84
N SER A 75 -5.58 -8.05 -15.64
CA SER A 75 -5.41 -7.56 -17.01
C SER A 75 -4.76 -6.17 -17.09
N ARG A 76 -4.82 -5.40 -15.99
CA ARG A 76 -4.27 -4.04 -15.85
C ARG A 76 -3.01 -4.02 -15.02
N ALA A 77 -2.30 -5.15 -14.91
CA ALA A 77 -1.14 -5.27 -14.05
C ALA A 77 -0.05 -4.22 -14.33
N ALA A 78 0.27 -3.97 -15.60
CA ALA A 78 1.23 -2.94 -16.00
C ALA A 78 0.80 -1.54 -15.56
N ASP A 79 -0.46 -1.18 -15.81
CA ASP A 79 -1.01 0.13 -15.45
C ASP A 79 -1.03 0.35 -13.92
N ALA A 80 -1.28 -0.72 -13.15
CA ALA A 80 -1.23 -0.67 -11.69
C ALA A 80 0.20 -0.46 -11.16
N VAL A 81 1.20 -1.11 -11.76
CA VAL A 81 2.62 -0.89 -11.42
C VAL A 81 3.05 0.53 -11.77
N ASP A 82 2.66 1.03 -12.95
CA ASP A 82 2.94 2.41 -13.37
C ASP A 82 2.33 3.41 -12.38
N ALA A 83 1.08 3.19 -11.95
CA ALA A 83 0.43 4.04 -10.95
C ALA A 83 1.15 4.06 -9.60
N ILE A 84 1.63 2.91 -9.11
CA ILE A 84 2.43 2.86 -7.86
C ILE A 84 3.74 3.64 -8.04
N SER A 85 4.39 3.51 -9.20
CA SER A 85 5.62 4.23 -9.53
C SER A 85 5.40 5.75 -9.54
N GLU A 86 4.34 6.22 -10.20
CA GLU A 86 3.98 7.64 -10.26
C GLU A 86 3.70 8.22 -8.87
N VAL A 87 3.01 7.49 -8.01
CA VAL A 87 2.80 7.89 -6.60
C VAL A 87 4.13 7.95 -5.86
N GLY A 88 5.02 6.99 -6.07
CA GLY A 88 6.38 7.01 -5.52
C GLY A 88 7.15 8.28 -5.88
N ASP A 89 7.10 8.69 -7.15
CA ASP A 89 7.74 9.93 -7.60
C ASP A 89 7.10 11.19 -7.01
N TRP A 90 5.78 11.18 -6.82
CA TRP A 90 5.09 12.28 -6.12
C TRP A 90 5.49 12.36 -4.64
N LEU A 91 5.61 11.22 -3.94
CA LEU A 91 6.08 11.17 -2.56
C LEU A 91 7.48 11.76 -2.43
N LYS A 92 8.43 11.32 -3.28
CA LYS A 92 9.79 11.89 -3.35
C LYS A 92 9.77 13.40 -3.56
N LYS A 93 9.00 13.87 -4.55
CA LYS A 93 8.94 15.29 -4.94
C LYS A 93 8.37 16.17 -3.83
N THR A 94 7.44 15.64 -3.04
CA THR A 94 6.74 16.38 -1.98
C THR A 94 7.35 16.17 -0.60
N GLY A 95 8.36 15.29 -0.48
CA GLY A 95 8.98 14.92 0.79
C GLY A 95 8.03 14.15 1.71
N GLN A 96 7.06 13.46 1.12
CA GLN A 96 6.02 12.72 1.84
C GLN A 96 6.33 11.23 1.90
N ARG A 97 5.65 10.53 2.80
CA ARG A 97 5.81 9.09 3.00
C ARG A 97 4.54 8.35 2.60
N GLY A 98 4.68 7.17 2.04
CA GLY A 98 3.58 6.30 1.61
C GLY A 98 3.70 4.89 2.16
N PHE A 99 2.56 4.26 2.36
CA PHE A 99 2.43 2.85 2.76
C PHE A 99 1.41 2.19 1.85
N LEU A 100 1.80 1.11 1.14
CA LEU A 100 0.87 0.38 0.29
C LEU A 100 0.04 -0.58 1.17
N GLY A 101 -1.07 -0.07 1.70
CA GLY A 101 -1.91 -0.73 2.71
C GLY A 101 -2.64 -1.97 2.20
N GLU A 102 -3.03 -1.96 0.93
CA GLU A 102 -3.67 -3.12 0.28
C GLU A 102 -3.17 -3.29 -1.14
N PHE A 103 -2.86 -4.53 -1.48
CA PHE A 103 -2.71 -5.00 -2.84
C PHE A 103 -2.90 -6.52 -2.86
N GLY A 104 -3.44 -7.04 -3.96
CA GLY A 104 -3.74 -8.46 -4.08
C GLY A 104 -3.94 -8.85 -5.54
N VAL A 105 -3.63 -10.11 -5.85
CA VAL A 105 -3.83 -10.70 -7.18
C VAL A 105 -4.31 -12.14 -7.08
N PRO A 106 -5.03 -12.65 -8.10
CA PRO A 106 -5.37 -14.07 -8.17
C PRO A 106 -4.13 -14.98 -8.22
N GLY A 107 -4.32 -16.25 -7.83
CA GLY A 107 -3.23 -17.23 -7.71
C GLY A 107 -2.67 -17.78 -9.03
N THR A 108 -3.00 -17.21 -10.19
CA THR A 108 -2.46 -17.69 -11.48
C THR A 108 -1.01 -17.22 -11.68
N PRO A 109 -0.16 -18.00 -12.36
CA PRO A 109 1.25 -17.63 -12.55
C PRO A 109 1.47 -16.27 -13.22
N GLU A 110 0.57 -15.87 -14.12
CA GLU A 110 0.63 -14.57 -14.80
C GLU A 110 0.43 -13.44 -13.80
N CYS A 111 -0.49 -13.61 -12.85
CA CYS A 111 -0.81 -12.59 -11.87
C CYS A 111 0.18 -12.56 -10.71
N THR A 112 0.64 -13.70 -10.20
CA THR A 112 1.56 -13.71 -9.04
C THR A 112 2.95 -13.17 -9.38
N ALA A 113 3.35 -13.15 -10.65
CA ALA A 113 4.61 -12.57 -11.09
C ALA A 113 4.73 -11.06 -10.74
N VAL A 114 3.62 -10.31 -10.79
CA VAL A 114 3.63 -8.86 -10.50
C VAL A 114 3.92 -8.53 -9.03
N LEU A 115 3.66 -9.48 -8.10
CA LEU A 115 3.87 -9.23 -6.67
C LEU A 115 5.34 -8.97 -6.35
N THR A 116 6.25 -9.72 -6.96
CA THR A 116 7.69 -9.51 -6.79
C THR A 116 8.13 -8.16 -7.39
N GLU A 117 7.52 -7.74 -8.49
CA GLU A 117 7.80 -6.47 -9.15
C GLU A 117 7.39 -5.28 -8.28
N VAL A 118 6.17 -5.31 -7.74
CA VAL A 118 5.66 -4.28 -6.82
C VAL A 118 6.54 -4.17 -5.58
N VAL A 119 6.89 -5.29 -4.93
CA VAL A 119 7.74 -5.23 -3.72
C VAL A 119 9.11 -4.65 -4.03
N LYS A 120 9.72 -5.02 -5.16
CA LYS A 120 11.01 -4.44 -5.59
C LYS A 120 10.90 -2.94 -5.86
N LEU A 121 9.84 -2.49 -6.53
CA LEU A 121 9.59 -1.08 -6.81
C LEU A 121 9.52 -0.26 -5.51
N LEU A 122 8.85 -0.77 -4.48
CA LEU A 122 8.78 -0.12 -3.17
C LEU A 122 10.15 -0.15 -2.45
N ASP A 123 10.86 -1.26 -2.52
CA ASP A 123 12.18 -1.44 -1.89
C ASP A 123 13.29 -0.59 -2.54
N GLU A 124 13.13 -0.16 -3.79
CA GLU A 124 14.04 0.77 -4.46
C GLU A 124 14.00 2.18 -3.87
N ASP A 125 12.89 2.55 -3.19
CA ASP A 125 12.75 3.83 -2.49
C ASP A 125 12.16 3.66 -1.08
N LYS A 126 12.97 3.07 -0.19
CA LYS A 126 12.68 2.96 1.25
C LYS A 126 12.67 4.30 2.00
N SER A 127 12.89 5.43 1.31
CA SER A 127 12.78 6.76 1.90
C SER A 127 11.36 7.32 1.77
N SER A 128 10.70 7.06 0.63
CA SER A 128 9.30 7.45 0.43
C SER A 128 8.34 6.32 0.83
N TRP A 129 8.64 5.07 0.49
CA TRP A 129 7.79 3.93 0.84
C TRP A 129 8.24 3.30 2.15
N ILE A 130 7.37 3.37 3.16
CA ILE A 130 7.66 2.87 4.51
C ILE A 130 7.23 1.41 4.72
N GLY A 131 6.60 0.80 3.72
CA GLY A 131 6.20 -0.60 3.74
C GLY A 131 4.93 -0.86 2.96
N TRP A 132 4.43 -2.08 3.12
CA TRP A 132 3.24 -2.58 2.46
C TRP A 132 2.60 -3.71 3.26
N THR A 133 1.32 -3.96 3.00
CA THR A 133 0.60 -5.15 3.50
C THR A 133 -0.21 -5.79 2.38
N TYR A 134 -0.09 -7.10 2.24
CA TYR A 134 -0.84 -7.86 1.24
C TYR A 134 -2.28 -8.10 1.72
N TRP A 135 -3.24 -7.92 0.82
CA TRP A 135 -4.65 -8.28 1.03
C TRP A 135 -4.93 -9.66 0.40
N ALA A 136 -5.22 -10.71 1.16
CA ALA A 136 -5.26 -10.81 2.62
C ALA A 136 -4.92 -12.21 3.13
N ALA A 137 -4.72 -12.36 4.43
CA ALA A 137 -4.70 -13.64 5.12
C ALA A 137 -5.90 -13.73 6.10
N GLY A 138 -5.95 -14.79 6.92
CA GLY A 138 -6.96 -14.96 7.96
C GLY A 138 -7.83 -16.22 7.80
N ASP A 139 -8.21 -16.82 8.93
CA ASP A 139 -8.83 -18.15 8.97
C ASP A 139 -10.28 -18.21 8.45
N TRP A 140 -10.92 -17.06 8.23
CA TRP A 140 -12.36 -16.98 7.90
C TRP A 140 -12.65 -16.80 6.42
N TRP A 141 -11.63 -16.67 5.58
CA TRP A 141 -11.82 -16.61 4.14
C TRP A 141 -12.29 -17.96 3.58
N PRO A 142 -13.28 -17.99 2.68
CA PRO A 142 -13.65 -19.21 1.99
C PRO A 142 -12.47 -19.70 1.14
N GLU A 143 -12.46 -21.00 0.83
CA GLU A 143 -11.40 -21.59 0.00
C GLU A 143 -11.32 -20.93 -1.39
N THR A 144 -12.48 -20.45 -1.89
CA THR A 144 -12.67 -19.75 -3.16
C THR A 144 -12.27 -18.26 -3.15
N GLU A 145 -11.80 -17.72 -2.03
CA GLU A 145 -11.27 -16.35 -2.01
C GLU A 145 -9.96 -16.31 -2.80
N GLU A 146 -9.99 -15.62 -3.95
CA GLU A 146 -8.90 -15.63 -4.93
C GLU A 146 -7.67 -14.87 -4.43
N LEU A 147 -7.86 -13.87 -3.57
CA LEU A 147 -6.78 -13.05 -3.02
C LEU A 147 -6.25 -13.57 -1.67
N ASN A 148 -6.77 -14.67 -1.15
CA ASN A 148 -6.35 -15.18 0.15
C ASN A 148 -4.93 -15.78 0.05
N ILE A 149 -4.06 -15.49 1.01
CA ILE A 149 -2.73 -16.10 1.20
C ILE A 149 -2.60 -16.95 2.47
N GLN A 150 -3.66 -17.09 3.25
CA GLN A 150 -3.67 -17.95 4.43
C GLN A 150 -3.21 -19.36 4.04
N PRO A 151 -2.13 -19.89 4.68
CA PRO A 151 -1.65 -21.22 4.41
C PRO A 151 -2.76 -22.26 4.59
N THR A 152 -2.76 -23.26 3.73
CA THR A 152 -3.74 -24.35 3.77
C THR A 152 -3.09 -25.62 4.31
N LYS A 153 -3.88 -26.68 4.51
CA LYS A 153 -3.34 -28.02 4.82
C LYS A 153 -2.42 -28.56 3.73
N ASN A 154 -2.52 -28.03 2.51
CA ASN A 154 -1.71 -28.43 1.35
C ASN A 154 -0.45 -27.55 1.18
N GLY A 155 -0.23 -26.58 2.08
CA GLY A 155 0.90 -25.65 2.06
C GLY A 155 0.49 -24.22 1.69
N ASP A 156 1.50 -23.42 1.37
CA ASP A 156 1.38 -22.01 1.01
C ASP A 156 0.63 -21.83 -0.31
N ARG A 157 -0.16 -20.77 -0.39
CA ARG A 157 -0.84 -20.39 -1.64
C ARG A 157 0.16 -19.78 -2.64
N PRO A 158 -0.13 -19.81 -3.96
CA PRO A 158 0.79 -19.36 -4.99
C PRO A 158 1.34 -17.95 -4.76
N GLN A 159 0.50 -17.02 -4.30
CA GLN A 159 0.89 -15.64 -4.05
C GLN A 159 1.92 -15.51 -2.92
N LEU A 160 1.75 -16.25 -1.81
CA LEU A 160 2.73 -16.27 -0.71
C LEU A 160 4.06 -16.90 -1.16
N SER A 161 3.99 -17.94 -1.99
CA SER A 161 5.18 -18.55 -2.61
C SER A 161 5.93 -17.54 -3.50
N SER A 162 5.21 -16.69 -4.25
CA SER A 162 5.79 -15.61 -5.07
C SER A 162 6.36 -14.46 -4.24
N LEU A 163 5.85 -14.20 -3.04
CA LEU A 163 6.38 -13.17 -2.13
C LEU A 163 7.60 -13.65 -1.33
N THR A 164 7.69 -14.94 -1.01
CA THR A 164 8.76 -15.52 -0.17
C THR A 164 10.19 -15.07 -0.55
N PRO A 165 10.58 -15.00 -1.85
CA PRO A 165 11.92 -14.55 -2.22
C PRO A 165 12.23 -13.10 -1.83
N VAL A 166 11.21 -12.23 -1.76
CA VAL A 166 11.34 -10.80 -1.43
C VAL A 166 11.00 -10.49 0.04
N LEU A 167 10.57 -11.49 0.81
CA LEU A 167 10.31 -11.36 2.25
C LEU A 167 11.58 -11.44 3.12
N ASN A 168 12.76 -11.74 2.56
CA ASN A 168 13.95 -12.16 3.32
C ASN A 168 14.62 -11.11 4.22
N ASP A 169 14.05 -9.92 4.44
CA ASP A 169 14.60 -8.88 5.32
C ASP A 169 14.21 -9.04 6.81
N PHE A 170 13.63 -10.19 7.18
CA PHE A 170 12.99 -10.44 8.49
C PHE A 170 13.90 -10.42 9.74
N LEU A 171 15.23 -10.24 9.63
CA LEU A 171 16.14 -10.51 10.76
C LEU A 171 17.21 -9.44 11.08
N GLY A 172 17.13 -8.21 10.56
CA GLY A 172 18.10 -7.18 10.98
C GLY A 172 17.89 -5.72 10.56
N ALA A 173 16.90 -5.41 9.72
CA ALA A 173 16.81 -4.09 9.08
C ALA A 173 15.79 -3.11 9.70
N SER A 174 15.37 -3.28 10.96
CA SER A 174 14.75 -2.15 11.66
C SER A 174 15.72 -0.96 11.80
N GLU A 175 17.03 -1.20 11.63
CA GLU A 175 18.07 -0.16 11.50
C GLU A 175 18.18 0.44 10.08
N GLY A 176 17.25 0.17 9.15
CA GLY A 176 17.47 0.47 7.72
C GLY A 176 16.25 0.91 6.90
N CYS A 177 15.19 1.44 7.51
CA CYS A 177 14.08 2.06 6.78
C CYS A 177 14.09 3.58 7.02
N PRO A 178 14.79 4.37 6.18
CA PRO A 178 14.87 5.83 6.33
C PRO A 178 13.50 6.49 6.36
N GLY A 179 12.51 5.94 5.66
CA GLY A 179 11.15 6.46 5.70
C GLY A 179 10.49 6.38 7.08
N LEU A 180 10.93 5.51 7.99
CA LEU A 180 10.41 5.51 9.37
C LEU A 180 11.09 6.54 10.27
N GLU A 181 12.21 7.13 9.84
CA GLU A 181 12.81 8.27 10.52
C GLU A 181 11.87 9.48 10.43
N ARG A 182 11.76 10.23 11.52
CA ARG A 182 10.94 11.45 11.54
C ARG A 182 11.65 12.52 10.73
N PRO A 183 10.97 13.21 9.79
CA PRO A 183 11.53 14.37 9.12
C PRO A 183 11.81 15.51 10.10
#